data_AF-A0A1N5VPE9-F1
#
_entry.id   AF-A0A1N5VPE9-F1
#
_cell.length_a   1.000
_cell.length_b   1.000
_cell.length_c   1.000
_cell.angle_alpha   90.00
_cell.angle_beta   90.00
_cell.angle_gamma   90.00
#
_symmetry.space_group_name_H-M   'P 1'
#
loop_
_entity.id
_entity.type
_entity.pdbx_description
1 polymer ?
#
loop_
_entity_poly.entity_id
_entity_poly.type
_entity_poly.pdbx_seq_one_letter_code
_entity_poly.pdbx_strand_id
1 'polypeptide(L)'
;MTDGAAHRAGDAARLDGMGKTWTHTDTLAVPPTGPRPADRPAPPGTSPATVPAGGTRRLLRHLAEMALAMVAGMLLLGPLWDAAGAALGLAGPLGRPEVAALVMATDMTIGMTVWMRYRAHRWLAVGEMAAAMYVPFLLLLVPFRAGLLDGDALLLGGHLLMVPAMVLVAVRHRHETPVPVRRHPAVVALARRWPTGLALLMALDLVIDPKVLSPWTMLVLPGGYLVIGLVRGTLRGPGVLTTQLLGLAGWVALTLVAVTAGGRTAAWLVAFGWLAHAGWDLVHHRSGRVVPRGYAEGCGVLDAVVGIAVILAILTTG
;
A
#
# COMPACT_ATOMS: atom_id res chain seq x y z
N MET A 1 3.33 8.23 61.83
CA MET A 1 3.70 7.24 62.87
C MET A 1 2.45 6.95 63.68
N THR A 2 1.91 5.74 63.76
CA THR A 2 2.11 4.44 63.07
C THR A 2 0.76 3.73 63.23
N ASP A 3 0.04 3.44 62.15
CA ASP A 3 0.05 2.16 61.40
C ASP A 3 -0.64 0.99 62.16
N GLY A 4 -1.45 0.21 61.45
CA GLY A 4 -2.32 -0.84 62.02
C GLY A 4 -3.46 -1.25 61.08
N ALA A 5 -3.28 -2.37 60.37
CA ALA A 5 -4.12 -2.77 59.24
C ALA A 5 -5.22 -3.82 59.53
N ALA A 6 -6.30 -3.72 58.74
CA ALA A 6 -7.25 -4.72 58.25
C ALA A 6 -7.36 -6.15 58.86
N HIS A 7 -8.61 -6.62 59.09
CA HIS A 7 -9.13 -7.86 58.44
C HIS A 7 -10.66 -8.15 58.63
N ARG A 8 -11.28 -8.73 57.57
CA ARG A 8 -12.55 -9.54 57.49
C ARG A 8 -13.88 -8.79 57.73
N ALA A 9 -14.97 -8.92 56.95
CA ALA A 9 -15.60 -9.96 56.08
C ALA A 9 -16.76 -10.74 56.77
N GLY A 10 -17.92 -10.81 56.07
CA GLY A 10 -19.22 -11.35 56.54
C GLY A 10 -20.16 -10.23 57.03
N ASP A 11 -21.42 -10.06 56.64
CA ASP A 11 -22.45 -11.00 56.20
C ASP A 11 -23.54 -10.32 55.33
N ALA A 12 -24.31 -11.11 54.58
CA ALA A 12 -25.49 -10.68 53.86
C ALA A 12 -26.72 -11.55 54.21
N ALA A 13 -27.77 -10.96 54.78
CA ALA A 13 -29.17 -11.46 54.77
C ALA A 13 -30.12 -10.55 55.58
N ARG A 14 -31.44 -10.62 55.32
CA ARG A 14 -32.58 -10.16 56.17
C ARG A 14 -32.68 -8.62 56.35
N LEU A 15 -33.81 -7.90 56.31
CA LEU A 15 -35.28 -8.07 56.09
C LEU A 15 -35.75 -6.79 55.32
N ASP A 16 -36.98 -6.58 54.80
CA ASP A 16 -38.25 -7.32 54.61
C ASP A 16 -38.95 -6.71 53.35
N GLY A 17 -40.22 -6.89 52.94
CA GLY A 17 -41.40 -7.55 53.52
C GLY A 17 -42.54 -6.58 53.91
N MET A 18 -43.31 -6.06 52.95
CA MET A 18 -44.69 -5.55 53.18
C MET A 18 -45.44 -5.24 51.88
N GLY A 19 -46.68 -5.73 51.76
CA GLY A 19 -47.68 -5.22 50.83
C GLY A 19 -48.93 -4.77 51.57
N LYS A 20 -49.76 -3.90 50.96
CA LYS A 20 -51.19 -3.64 51.28
C LYS A 20 -51.84 -2.61 50.33
N THR A 21 -52.61 -3.12 49.36
CA THR A 21 -54.02 -2.77 48.99
C THR A 21 -54.61 -1.33 49.02
N TRP A 22 -55.51 -1.06 48.05
CA TRP A 22 -56.52 0.03 47.93
C TRP A 22 -55.98 1.44 47.56
N THR A 23 -56.69 2.38 46.90
CA THR A 23 -58.13 2.51 46.48
C THR A 23 -58.28 3.34 45.19
N HIS A 24 -59.50 3.41 44.65
CA HIS A 24 -59.93 4.08 43.41
C HIS A 24 -60.29 5.57 43.60
N THR A 25 -59.78 6.53 42.79
CA THR A 25 -60.47 7.81 42.50
C THR A 25 -59.95 8.54 41.25
N ASP A 26 -60.82 9.41 40.73
CA ASP A 26 -60.79 10.19 39.48
C ASP A 26 -59.51 10.95 39.12
N THR A 27 -59.17 10.92 37.83
CA THR A 27 -58.24 11.88 37.20
C THR A 27 -59.02 12.81 36.28
N LEU A 28 -58.96 14.11 36.58
CA LEU A 28 -59.60 15.18 35.81
C LEU A 28 -59.13 15.22 34.34
N ALA A 29 -60.07 15.48 33.42
CA ALA A 29 -59.76 15.62 32.00
C ALA A 29 -58.97 16.91 31.71
N VAL A 30 -57.75 16.75 31.19
CA VAL A 30 -56.98 17.85 30.58
C VAL A 30 -57.34 17.91 29.08
N PRO A 31 -57.77 19.06 28.54
CA PRO A 31 -58.08 19.17 27.12
C PRO A 31 -56.79 19.09 26.27
N PRO A 32 -56.75 18.30 25.18
CA PRO A 32 -55.57 18.21 24.34
C PRO A 32 -55.41 19.48 23.51
N THR A 33 -54.45 20.34 23.89
CA THR A 33 -53.96 21.43 23.04
C THR A 33 -53.07 20.87 21.93
N GLY A 34 -53.69 20.31 20.90
CA GLY A 34 -53.02 19.81 19.70
C GLY A 34 -53.81 20.17 18.43
N PRO A 35 -53.13 20.46 17.30
CA PRO A 35 -53.79 20.85 16.06
C PRO A 35 -54.69 19.73 15.51
N ARG A 36 -55.83 20.11 14.91
CA ARG A 36 -56.82 19.17 14.34
C ARG A 36 -56.26 18.39 13.15
N PRO A 37 -56.79 17.19 12.82
CA PRO A 37 -56.21 16.30 11.80
C PRO A 37 -56.30 16.76 10.33
N ALA A 38 -56.72 17.99 10.06
CA ALA A 38 -56.96 18.50 8.70
C ALA A 38 -55.72 19.11 8.03
N ASP A 39 -54.73 19.59 8.79
CA ASP A 39 -53.54 20.28 8.27
C ASP A 39 -52.33 19.36 8.04
N ARG A 40 -52.55 18.07 7.72
CA ARG A 40 -51.44 17.16 7.37
C ARG A 40 -51.17 17.25 5.85
N PRO A 41 -50.07 17.89 5.40
CA PRO A 41 -49.74 17.92 3.98
C PRO A 41 -49.54 16.50 3.44
N ALA A 42 -49.93 16.29 2.18
CA ALA A 42 -49.79 15.00 1.51
C ALA A 42 -48.33 14.52 1.53
N PRO A 43 -48.08 13.20 1.64
CA PRO A 43 -46.71 12.68 1.61
C PRO A 43 -46.06 13.10 0.28
N PRO A 44 -44.85 13.69 0.30
CA PRO A 44 -44.16 14.04 -0.93
C PRO A 44 -43.95 12.76 -1.74
N GLY A 45 -44.31 12.82 -3.03
CA GLY A 45 -44.19 11.69 -3.94
C GLY A 45 -42.77 11.12 -3.89
N THR A 46 -42.66 9.79 -4.00
CA THR A 46 -41.39 9.07 -3.91
C THR A 46 -40.37 9.63 -4.91
N SER A 47 -39.47 10.48 -4.43
CA SER A 47 -38.33 10.95 -5.22
C SER A 47 -37.61 9.73 -5.80
N PRO A 48 -37.25 9.73 -7.10
CA PRO A 48 -36.56 8.59 -7.69
C PRO A 48 -35.30 8.31 -6.90
N ALA A 49 -35.16 7.06 -6.44
CA ALA A 49 -34.08 6.67 -5.54
C ALA A 49 -32.73 6.99 -6.19
N THR A 50 -32.04 8.01 -5.68
CA THR A 50 -30.73 8.41 -6.17
C THR A 50 -29.75 7.28 -5.87
N VAL A 51 -29.41 6.51 -6.91
CA VAL A 51 -28.42 5.43 -6.83
C VAL A 51 -27.14 6.00 -6.21
N PRO A 52 -26.64 5.44 -5.09
CA PRO A 52 -25.58 6.08 -4.32
C PRO A 52 -24.28 6.11 -5.13
N ALA A 53 -23.88 7.30 -5.56
CA ALA A 53 -22.67 7.57 -6.36
C ALA A 53 -21.33 7.14 -5.68
N GLY A 54 -21.38 6.64 -4.44
CA GLY A 54 -20.25 6.06 -3.73
C GLY A 54 -19.82 4.67 -4.21
N GLY A 55 -20.67 3.94 -4.96
CA GLY A 55 -20.38 2.59 -5.44
C GLY A 55 -19.16 2.52 -6.37
N THR A 56 -19.22 3.25 -7.49
CA THR A 56 -18.16 3.25 -8.52
C THR A 56 -16.83 3.77 -7.99
N ARG A 57 -16.82 4.84 -7.19
CA ARG A 57 -15.59 5.38 -6.58
C ARG A 57 -14.94 4.38 -5.61
N ARG A 58 -15.74 3.61 -4.86
CA ARG A 58 -15.25 2.55 -3.97
C ARG A 58 -14.69 1.37 -4.77
N LEU A 59 -15.34 0.98 -5.86
CA LEU A 59 -14.87 -0.07 -6.76
C LEU A 59 -13.55 0.33 -7.46
N LEU A 60 -13.47 1.53 -8.03
CA LEU A 60 -12.24 2.05 -8.66
C LEU A 60 -11.08 2.13 -7.67
N ARG A 61 -11.34 2.60 -6.43
CA ARG A 61 -10.34 2.57 -5.37
C ARG A 61 -9.92 1.14 -5.02
N HIS A 62 -10.85 0.19 -4.97
CA HIS A 62 -10.54 -1.20 -4.71
C HIS A 62 -9.69 -1.82 -5.83
N LEU A 63 -10.04 -1.58 -7.10
CA LEU A 63 -9.25 -1.98 -8.27
C LEU A 63 -7.83 -1.38 -8.22
N ALA A 64 -7.69 -0.10 -7.86
CA ALA A 64 -6.38 0.53 -7.68
C ALA A 64 -5.59 -0.06 -6.49
N GLU A 65 -6.25 -0.39 -5.37
CA GLU A 65 -5.64 -1.10 -4.24
C GLU A 65 -5.13 -2.50 -4.66
N MET A 66 -5.84 -3.21 -5.54
CA MET A 66 -5.42 -4.52 -6.08
C MET A 66 -4.28 -4.41 -7.09
N ALA A 67 -4.38 -3.48 -8.06
CA ALA A 67 -3.33 -3.22 -9.04
C ALA A 67 -2.01 -2.82 -8.37
N LEU A 68 -2.07 -1.97 -7.33
CA LEU A 68 -0.90 -1.60 -6.53
C LEU A 68 -0.28 -2.80 -5.81
N ALA A 69 -1.09 -3.75 -5.33
CA ALA A 69 -0.61 -4.98 -4.70
C ALA A 69 0.06 -5.94 -5.71
N MET A 70 -0.46 -6.03 -6.93
CA MET A 70 0.14 -6.83 -8.02
C MET A 70 1.48 -6.23 -8.47
N VAL A 71 1.53 -4.91 -8.69
CA VAL A 71 2.78 -4.20 -9.03
C VAL A 71 3.79 -4.30 -7.90
N ALA A 72 3.36 -4.20 -6.64
CA ALA A 72 4.24 -4.46 -5.50
C ALA A 72 4.77 -5.90 -5.50
N GLY A 73 3.95 -6.91 -5.82
CA GLY A 73 4.40 -8.30 -5.97
C GLY A 73 5.52 -8.43 -7.00
N MET A 74 5.30 -7.93 -8.23
CA MET A 74 6.30 -7.90 -9.30
C MET A 74 7.61 -7.22 -8.87
N LEU A 75 7.53 -6.01 -8.31
CA LEU A 75 8.70 -5.24 -7.89
C LEU A 75 9.43 -5.86 -6.68
N LEU A 76 8.72 -6.62 -5.84
CA LEU A 76 9.29 -7.28 -4.67
C LEU A 76 9.92 -8.65 -5.01
N LEU A 77 9.46 -9.35 -6.05
CA LEU A 77 9.94 -10.71 -6.36
C LEU A 77 10.87 -10.77 -7.58
N GLY A 78 10.78 -9.86 -8.54
CA GLY A 78 11.72 -9.77 -9.67
C GLY A 78 13.21 -9.83 -9.26
N PRO A 79 13.66 -9.01 -8.28
CA PRO A 79 15.04 -9.03 -7.79
C PRO A 79 15.48 -10.38 -7.23
N LEU A 80 14.54 -11.10 -6.60
CA LEU A 80 14.79 -12.42 -6.02
C LEU A 80 14.92 -13.49 -7.13
N TRP A 81 14.13 -13.37 -8.19
CA TRP A 81 14.21 -14.25 -9.37
C TRP A 81 15.49 -14.03 -10.18
N ASP A 82 15.94 -12.79 -10.36
CA ASP A 82 17.19 -12.49 -11.05
C ASP A 82 18.41 -12.99 -10.24
N ALA A 83 18.43 -12.73 -8.92
CA ALA A 83 19.47 -13.23 -8.02
C ALA A 83 19.51 -14.77 -7.98
N ALA A 84 18.35 -15.44 -7.87
CA ALA A 84 18.27 -16.90 -7.91
C ALA A 84 18.63 -17.45 -9.29
N GLY A 85 18.24 -16.78 -10.37
CA GLY A 85 18.54 -17.11 -11.75
C GLY A 85 20.03 -17.08 -12.05
N ALA A 86 20.74 -16.07 -11.54
CA ALA A 86 22.19 -15.96 -11.61
C ALA A 86 22.88 -17.04 -10.76
N ALA A 87 22.48 -17.20 -9.49
CA ALA A 87 23.11 -18.15 -8.56
C ALA A 87 22.93 -19.63 -8.96
N LEU A 88 21.82 -19.97 -9.62
CA LEU A 88 21.49 -21.35 -10.02
C LEU A 88 21.75 -21.64 -11.50
N GLY A 89 22.24 -20.66 -12.28
CA GLY A 89 22.43 -20.81 -13.73
C GLY A 89 21.11 -20.91 -14.54
N LEU A 90 19.98 -20.48 -13.95
CA LEU A 90 18.64 -20.58 -14.53
C LEU A 90 18.22 -19.36 -15.36
N ALA A 91 19.11 -18.39 -15.59
CA ALA A 91 18.85 -17.21 -16.42
C ALA A 91 18.32 -17.55 -17.83
N GLY A 92 18.88 -18.57 -18.49
CA GLY A 92 18.41 -19.04 -19.81
C GLY A 92 16.97 -19.58 -19.77
N PRO A 93 16.64 -20.51 -18.86
CA PRO A 93 15.25 -20.92 -18.61
C PRO A 93 14.28 -19.79 -18.27
N LEU A 94 14.65 -18.85 -17.40
CA LEU A 94 13.80 -17.72 -16.98
C LEU A 94 13.47 -16.77 -18.15
N GLY A 95 14.41 -16.58 -19.08
CA GLY A 95 14.20 -15.76 -20.28
C GLY A 95 13.26 -16.35 -21.34
N ARG A 96 12.75 -17.59 -21.17
CA ARG A 96 11.74 -18.14 -22.08
C ARG A 96 10.39 -17.44 -21.85
N PRO A 97 9.67 -16.98 -22.89
CA PRO A 97 8.43 -16.21 -22.73
C PRO A 97 7.34 -16.96 -21.94
N GLU A 98 7.26 -18.28 -22.11
CA GLU A 98 6.39 -19.17 -21.33
C GLU A 98 6.73 -19.21 -19.82
N VAL A 99 8.02 -19.16 -19.46
CA VAL A 99 8.47 -19.14 -18.06
C VAL A 99 8.31 -17.74 -17.49
N ALA A 100 8.71 -16.70 -18.22
CA ALA A 100 8.54 -15.30 -17.84
C ALA A 100 7.07 -14.95 -17.57
N ALA A 101 6.14 -15.42 -18.42
CA ALA A 101 4.70 -15.24 -18.22
C ALA A 101 4.20 -15.92 -16.92
N LEU A 102 4.70 -17.11 -16.59
CA LEU A 102 4.33 -17.83 -15.37
C LEU A 102 4.96 -17.23 -14.12
N VAL A 103 6.22 -16.78 -14.17
CA VAL A 103 6.89 -16.04 -13.07
C VAL A 103 6.13 -14.76 -12.78
N MET A 104 5.86 -13.95 -13.81
CA MET A 104 5.06 -12.73 -13.72
C MET A 104 3.66 -12.99 -13.12
N ALA A 105 2.93 -14.01 -13.59
CA ALA A 105 1.64 -14.39 -13.03
C ALA A 105 1.74 -14.83 -11.55
N THR A 106 2.84 -15.48 -11.18
CA THR A 106 3.15 -15.91 -9.81
C THR A 106 3.38 -14.72 -8.89
N ASP A 107 4.25 -13.78 -9.29
CA ASP A 107 4.61 -12.62 -8.47
C ASP A 107 3.41 -11.70 -8.23
N MET A 108 2.61 -11.43 -9.28
CA MET A 108 1.34 -10.72 -9.14
C MET A 108 0.39 -11.44 -8.18
N THR A 109 0.27 -12.78 -8.29
CA THR A 109 -0.64 -13.58 -7.45
C THR A 109 -0.18 -13.63 -6.00
N ILE A 110 1.12 -13.67 -5.72
CA ILE A 110 1.69 -13.59 -4.38
C ILE A 110 1.37 -12.23 -3.74
N GLY A 111 1.65 -11.12 -4.45
CA GLY A 111 1.34 -9.77 -3.97
C GLY A 111 -0.14 -9.59 -3.65
N MET A 112 -1.01 -10.07 -4.55
CA MET A 112 -2.46 -10.02 -4.37
C MET A 112 -2.95 -10.93 -3.22
N THR A 113 -2.39 -12.14 -3.08
CA THR A 113 -2.71 -13.08 -1.99
C THR A 113 -2.36 -12.47 -0.63
N VAL A 114 -1.16 -11.90 -0.48
CA VAL A 114 -0.72 -11.22 0.73
C VAL A 114 -1.65 -10.04 1.07
N TRP A 115 -2.01 -9.24 0.08
CA TRP A 115 -2.94 -8.11 0.26
C TRP A 115 -4.34 -8.55 0.69
N MET A 116 -4.93 -9.53 -0.01
CA MET A 116 -6.23 -10.08 0.36
C MET A 116 -6.22 -10.67 1.77
N ARG A 117 -5.14 -11.36 2.15
CA ARG A 117 -5.01 -11.97 3.47
C ARG A 117 -4.80 -10.93 4.58
N TYR A 118 -4.05 -9.86 4.32
CA TYR A 118 -3.96 -8.69 5.20
C TYR A 118 -5.33 -8.02 5.39
N ARG A 119 -6.14 -7.96 4.33
CA ARG A 119 -7.52 -7.46 4.33
C ARG A 119 -8.55 -8.46 4.87
N ALA A 120 -8.13 -9.63 5.36
CA ALA A 120 -8.97 -10.67 5.97
C ALA A 120 -10.06 -11.27 5.07
N HIS A 121 -9.83 -11.35 3.75
CA HIS A 121 -10.69 -12.11 2.85
C HIS A 121 -10.65 -13.61 3.18
N ARG A 122 -11.74 -14.32 2.88
CA ARG A 122 -11.84 -15.77 3.05
C ARG A 122 -10.88 -16.47 2.08
N TRP A 123 -10.31 -17.61 2.49
CA TRP A 123 -9.42 -18.42 1.64
C TRP A 123 -10.06 -18.82 0.30
N LEU A 124 -11.37 -19.04 0.27
CA LEU A 124 -12.10 -19.32 -0.97
C LEU A 124 -12.00 -18.15 -1.96
N ALA A 125 -12.27 -16.92 -1.53
CA ALA A 125 -12.16 -15.72 -2.36
C ALA A 125 -10.70 -15.44 -2.80
N VAL A 126 -9.72 -15.78 -1.95
CA VAL A 126 -8.28 -15.73 -2.32
C VAL A 126 -7.98 -16.75 -3.43
N GLY A 127 -8.51 -17.97 -3.33
CA GLY A 127 -8.37 -19.01 -4.35
C GLY A 127 -9.06 -18.67 -5.67
N GLU A 128 -10.29 -18.13 -5.62
CA GLU A 128 -11.02 -17.64 -6.80
C GLU A 128 -10.27 -16.50 -7.49
N MET A 129 -9.68 -15.57 -6.73
CA MET A 129 -8.87 -14.49 -7.29
C MET A 129 -7.56 -15.01 -7.91
N ALA A 130 -6.84 -15.90 -7.23
CA ALA A 130 -5.63 -16.52 -7.77
C ALA A 130 -5.92 -17.33 -9.05
N ALA A 131 -7.03 -18.07 -9.10
CA ALA A 131 -7.47 -18.77 -10.30
C ALA A 131 -7.79 -17.80 -11.45
N ALA A 132 -8.47 -16.67 -11.18
CA ALA A 132 -8.73 -15.63 -12.18
C ALA A 132 -7.45 -14.97 -12.74
N MET A 133 -6.33 -15.05 -12.01
CA MET A 133 -5.02 -14.56 -12.45
C MET A 133 -4.25 -15.60 -13.27
N TYR A 134 -4.25 -16.87 -12.87
CA TYR A 134 -3.50 -17.93 -13.58
C TYR A 134 -4.23 -18.53 -14.81
N VAL A 135 -5.54 -18.78 -14.71
CA VAL A 135 -6.29 -19.51 -15.76
C VAL A 135 -6.16 -18.85 -17.14
N PRO A 136 -6.22 -17.52 -17.31
CA PRO A 136 -6.03 -16.86 -18.60
C PRO A 136 -4.69 -17.20 -19.28
N PHE A 137 -3.58 -17.14 -18.53
CA PHE A 137 -2.25 -17.45 -19.07
C PHE A 137 -2.10 -18.94 -19.38
N LEU A 138 -2.63 -19.82 -18.52
CA LEU A 138 -2.60 -21.28 -18.76
C LEU A 138 -3.42 -21.68 -20.00
N LEU A 139 -4.55 -21.02 -20.26
CA LEU A 139 -5.35 -21.24 -21.46
C LEU A 139 -4.63 -20.79 -22.74
N LEU A 140 -3.98 -19.62 -22.71
CA LEU A 140 -3.22 -19.10 -23.86
C LEU A 140 -1.87 -19.79 -24.09
N LEU A 141 -1.34 -20.47 -23.07
CA LEU A 141 -0.12 -21.27 -23.21
C LEU A 141 -0.31 -22.44 -24.19
N VAL A 142 -1.53 -22.97 -24.34
CA VAL A 142 -1.84 -24.05 -25.30
C VAL A 142 -1.65 -23.60 -26.77
N PRO A 143 -2.32 -22.53 -27.27
CA PRO A 143 -2.08 -22.02 -28.62
C PRO A 143 -0.67 -21.45 -28.81
N PHE A 144 -0.04 -20.87 -27.78
CA PHE A 144 1.38 -20.49 -27.84
C PHE A 144 2.29 -21.71 -28.11
N ARG A 145 2.12 -22.81 -27.36
CA ARG A 145 2.84 -24.07 -27.56
C ARG A 145 2.56 -24.73 -28.91
N ALA A 146 1.40 -24.45 -29.52
CA ALA A 146 1.05 -24.88 -30.87
C ALA A 146 1.63 -23.97 -31.98
N GLY A 147 2.36 -22.91 -31.63
CA GLY A 147 2.91 -21.94 -32.59
C GLY A 147 1.88 -20.98 -33.20
N LEU A 148 0.67 -20.91 -32.63
CA LEU A 148 -0.43 -20.05 -33.12
C LEU A 148 -0.39 -18.63 -32.54
N LEU A 149 0.40 -18.40 -31.48
CA LEU A 149 0.62 -17.11 -30.84
C LEU A 149 2.11 -16.91 -30.61
N ASP A 150 2.57 -15.66 -30.70
CA ASP A 150 3.88 -15.24 -30.22
C ASP A 150 3.86 -14.90 -28.71
N GLY A 151 5.02 -14.57 -28.16
CA GLY A 151 5.16 -14.22 -26.74
C GLY A 151 4.39 -12.94 -26.38
N ASP A 152 4.35 -11.97 -27.29
CA ASP A 152 3.68 -10.68 -27.07
C ASP A 152 2.15 -10.85 -27.04
N ALA A 153 1.58 -11.67 -27.92
CA ALA A 153 0.16 -12.02 -27.90
C ALA A 153 -0.22 -12.88 -26.69
N LEU A 154 0.66 -13.78 -26.23
CA LEU A 154 0.47 -14.52 -24.97
C LEU A 154 0.40 -13.56 -23.78
N LEU A 155 1.36 -12.62 -23.67
CA LEU A 155 1.42 -11.65 -22.58
C LEU A 155 0.25 -10.66 -22.62
N LEU A 156 -0.02 -10.05 -23.78
CA LEU A 156 -1.10 -9.08 -23.95
C LEU A 156 -2.48 -9.73 -23.79
N GLY A 157 -2.71 -10.88 -24.42
CA GLY A 157 -3.94 -11.65 -24.31
C GLY A 157 -4.20 -12.11 -22.88
N GLY A 158 -3.17 -12.55 -22.16
CA GLY A 158 -3.26 -12.98 -20.76
C GLY A 158 -3.76 -11.85 -19.86
N HIS A 159 -3.19 -10.64 -20.00
CA HIS A 159 -3.65 -9.47 -19.25
C HIS A 159 -5.07 -9.02 -19.65
N LEU A 160 -5.40 -9.01 -20.95
CA LEU A 160 -6.72 -8.63 -21.46
C LEU A 160 -7.84 -9.57 -20.98
N LEU A 161 -7.54 -10.84 -20.74
CA LEU A 161 -8.48 -11.82 -20.17
C LEU A 161 -8.47 -11.82 -18.62
N MET A 162 -7.31 -11.58 -18.00
CA MET A 162 -7.17 -11.50 -16.53
C MET A 162 -7.96 -10.34 -15.93
N VAL A 163 -7.89 -9.13 -16.51
CA VAL A 163 -8.57 -7.96 -15.93
C VAL A 163 -10.10 -8.16 -15.82
N PRO A 164 -10.83 -8.61 -16.87
CA PRO A 164 -12.24 -8.98 -16.76
C PRO A 164 -12.52 -10.09 -15.74
N ALA A 165 -11.67 -11.13 -15.68
CA ALA A 165 -11.84 -12.23 -14.73
C ALA A 165 -11.71 -11.75 -13.27
N MET A 166 -10.70 -10.94 -12.96
CA MET A 166 -10.53 -10.32 -11.64
C MET A 166 -11.68 -9.39 -11.29
N VAL A 167 -12.17 -8.58 -12.25
CA VAL A 167 -13.35 -7.71 -12.05
C VAL A 167 -14.59 -8.55 -11.73
N LEU A 168 -14.80 -9.67 -12.43
CA LEU A 168 -15.93 -10.58 -12.17
C LEU A 168 -15.86 -11.16 -10.75
N VAL A 169 -14.70 -11.66 -10.31
CA VAL A 169 -14.51 -12.17 -8.94
C VAL A 169 -14.72 -11.07 -7.90
N ALA A 170 -14.14 -9.88 -8.11
CA ALA A 170 -14.30 -8.73 -7.21
C ALA A 170 -15.77 -8.27 -7.11
N VAL A 171 -16.53 -8.33 -8.20
CA VAL A 171 -17.98 -8.06 -8.21
C VAL A 171 -18.76 -9.16 -7.50
N ARG A 172 -18.34 -10.43 -7.61
CA ARG A 172 -18.99 -11.58 -6.92
C ARG A 172 -18.89 -11.46 -5.40
N HIS A 173 -17.69 -11.18 -4.87
CA HIS A 173 -17.47 -11.09 -3.42
C HIS A 173 -17.74 -9.69 -2.83
N ARG A 174 -18.23 -8.71 -3.61
CA ARG A 174 -18.48 -7.33 -3.14
C ARG A 174 -19.46 -7.21 -1.96
N HIS A 175 -20.24 -8.26 -1.70
CA HIS A 175 -21.22 -8.35 -0.61
C HIS A 175 -20.71 -9.16 0.59
N GLU A 176 -19.51 -9.74 0.55
CA GLU A 176 -18.94 -10.41 1.72
C GLU A 176 -18.61 -9.39 2.82
N THR A 177 -19.10 -9.65 4.03
CA THR A 177 -18.84 -8.77 5.17
C THR A 177 -17.41 -9.02 5.69
N PRO A 178 -16.57 -7.99 5.86
CA PRO A 178 -15.20 -8.18 6.32
C PRO A 178 -15.14 -8.85 7.70
N VAL A 179 -14.45 -10.00 7.79
CA VAL A 179 -14.26 -10.69 9.07
C VAL A 179 -13.18 -9.96 9.88
N PRO A 180 -13.46 -9.51 11.13
CA PRO A 180 -12.46 -8.85 11.96
C PRO A 180 -11.40 -9.84 12.45
N VAL A 181 -10.23 -9.87 11.79
CA VAL A 181 -9.09 -10.70 12.18
C VAL A 181 -8.17 -9.96 13.15
N ARG A 182 -7.92 -10.57 14.32
CA ARG A 182 -6.99 -10.05 15.33
C ARG A 182 -5.55 -10.22 14.83
N ARG A 183 -4.92 -9.11 14.42
CA ARG A 183 -3.54 -9.13 13.86
C ARG A 183 -2.50 -9.25 14.97
N HIS A 184 -1.49 -10.10 14.77
CA HIS A 184 -0.36 -10.22 15.69
C HIS A 184 0.46 -8.91 15.70
N PRO A 185 0.94 -8.40 16.86
CA PRO A 185 1.68 -7.15 16.95
C PRO A 185 2.92 -7.10 16.04
N ALA A 186 3.61 -8.23 15.83
CA ALA A 186 4.75 -8.31 14.91
C ALA A 186 4.36 -8.00 13.45
N VAL A 187 3.20 -8.48 12.98
CA VAL A 187 2.70 -8.18 11.62
C VAL A 187 2.36 -6.70 11.49
N VAL A 188 1.82 -6.09 12.55
CA VAL A 188 1.55 -4.65 12.60
C VAL A 188 2.84 -3.83 12.66
N ALA A 189 3.89 -4.31 13.31
CA ALA A 189 5.21 -3.67 13.33
C ALA A 189 5.91 -3.75 11.96
N LEU A 190 5.89 -4.92 11.32
CA LEU A 190 6.43 -5.12 9.97
C LEU A 190 5.67 -4.26 8.95
N ALA A 191 4.33 -4.23 9.01
CA ALA A 191 3.50 -3.39 8.16
C ALA A 191 3.67 -1.88 8.42
N ARG A 192 4.28 -1.45 9.54
CA ARG A 192 4.71 -0.06 9.72
C ARG A 192 6.06 0.21 9.05
N ARG A 193 6.99 -0.75 9.10
CA ARG A 193 8.32 -0.70 8.46
C ARG A 193 8.31 -1.12 6.98
N TRP A 194 7.14 -1.24 6.36
CA TRP A 194 7.00 -1.54 4.94
C TRP A 194 7.80 -0.62 4.00
N PRO A 195 8.03 0.69 4.27
CA PRO A 195 8.82 1.52 3.36
C PRO A 195 10.31 1.20 3.44
N THR A 196 10.82 0.88 4.64
CA THR A 196 12.17 0.35 4.84
C THR A 196 12.34 -0.97 4.09
N GLY A 197 11.37 -1.88 4.21
CA GLY A 197 11.39 -3.18 3.53
C GLY A 197 11.38 -3.05 2.00
N LEU A 198 10.54 -2.17 1.46
CA LEU A 198 10.52 -1.86 0.03
C LEU A 198 11.84 -1.23 -0.44
N ALA A 199 12.39 -0.27 0.31
CA ALA A 199 13.63 0.41 -0.04
C ALA A 199 14.84 -0.53 -0.04
N LEU A 200 14.97 -1.37 1.00
CA LEU A 200 16.01 -2.40 1.07
C LEU A 200 15.91 -3.40 -0.09
N LEU A 201 14.69 -3.75 -0.51
CA LEU A 201 14.49 -4.66 -1.63
C LEU A 201 14.80 -3.99 -2.97
N MET A 202 14.34 -2.76 -3.20
CA MET A 202 14.72 -1.98 -4.40
C MET A 202 16.24 -1.75 -4.48
N ALA A 203 16.92 -1.65 -3.34
CA ALA A 203 18.38 -1.55 -3.30
C ALA A 203 19.09 -2.89 -3.54
N LEU A 204 18.41 -4.04 -3.38
CA LEU A 204 19.01 -5.36 -3.53
C LEU A 204 19.48 -5.61 -4.97
N ASP A 205 18.66 -5.28 -5.96
CA ASP A 205 19.04 -5.31 -7.39
C ASP A 205 20.32 -4.50 -7.63
N LEU A 206 20.34 -3.27 -7.12
CA LEU A 206 21.42 -2.31 -7.37
C LEU A 206 22.74 -2.73 -6.72
N VAL A 207 22.68 -3.54 -5.66
CA VAL A 207 23.84 -4.13 -4.98
C VAL A 207 24.34 -5.40 -5.69
N ILE A 208 23.44 -6.20 -6.28
CA ILE A 208 23.78 -7.47 -6.94
C ILE A 208 24.26 -7.24 -8.38
N ASP A 209 23.58 -6.37 -9.13
CA ASP A 209 23.91 -6.00 -10.51
C ASP A 209 23.92 -4.47 -10.62
N PRO A 210 25.10 -3.81 -10.48
CA PRO A 210 25.25 -2.35 -10.44
C PRO A 210 24.91 -1.62 -11.76
N LYS A 211 23.65 -1.70 -12.18
CA LYS A 211 23.08 -0.98 -13.32
C LYS A 211 22.78 0.46 -12.93
N VAL A 212 22.98 1.38 -13.87
CA VAL A 212 22.51 2.76 -13.70
C VAL A 212 20.99 2.72 -13.56
N LEU A 213 20.45 3.22 -12.44
CA LEU A 213 19.00 3.28 -12.21
C LEU A 213 18.34 3.99 -13.40
N SER A 214 17.31 3.34 -13.97
CA SER A 214 16.63 3.82 -15.17
C SER A 214 16.24 5.30 -15.04
N PRO A 215 16.48 6.16 -16.06
CA PRO A 215 16.09 7.57 -16.00
C PRO A 215 14.61 7.77 -15.63
N TRP A 216 13.75 6.80 -15.96
CA TRP A 216 12.35 6.79 -15.56
C TRP A 216 12.15 6.58 -14.05
N THR A 217 12.92 5.74 -13.37
CA THR A 217 12.81 5.59 -11.90
C THR A 217 13.30 6.86 -11.19
N MET A 218 14.35 7.50 -11.72
CA MET A 218 14.83 8.82 -11.29
C MET A 218 13.81 9.95 -11.51
N LEU A 219 12.85 9.80 -12.43
CA LEU A 219 11.77 10.78 -12.64
C LEU A 219 10.50 10.45 -11.85
N VAL A 220 10.15 9.17 -11.69
CA VAL A 220 8.92 8.72 -11.02
C VAL A 220 8.98 9.00 -9.51
N LEU A 221 10.12 8.82 -8.85
CA LEU A 221 10.27 9.08 -7.40
C LEU A 221 10.08 10.58 -7.03
N PRO A 222 10.76 11.56 -7.67
CA PRO A 222 10.49 12.98 -7.43
C PRO A 222 9.16 13.44 -8.04
N GLY A 223 8.68 12.82 -9.13
CA GLY A 223 7.33 13.06 -9.64
C GLY A 223 6.24 12.70 -8.60
N GLY A 224 6.39 11.55 -7.93
CA GLY A 224 5.55 11.13 -6.81
C GLY A 224 5.60 12.12 -5.64
N TYR A 225 6.80 12.61 -5.29
CA TYR A 225 6.98 13.64 -4.27
C TYR A 225 6.16 14.92 -4.57
N LEU A 226 6.22 15.40 -5.82
CA LEU A 226 5.46 16.59 -6.26
C LEU A 226 3.94 16.36 -6.27
N VAL A 227 3.47 15.22 -6.79
CA VAL A 227 2.04 14.87 -6.79
C VAL A 227 1.50 14.77 -5.36
N ILE A 228 2.23 14.12 -4.46
CA ILE A 228 1.87 13.98 -3.04
C ILE A 228 1.81 15.35 -2.36
N GLY A 229 2.81 16.21 -2.58
CA GLY A 229 2.84 17.56 -2.02
C GLY A 229 1.70 18.45 -2.55
N LEU A 230 1.35 18.31 -3.83
CA LEU A 230 0.25 19.04 -4.47
C LEU A 230 -1.11 18.59 -3.91
N VAL A 231 -1.35 17.28 -3.83
CA VAL A 231 -2.60 16.69 -3.29
C VAL A 231 -2.79 17.04 -1.80
N ARG A 232 -1.71 17.17 -1.03
CA ARG A 232 -1.76 17.60 0.38
C ARG A 232 -1.83 19.13 0.55
N GLY A 233 -1.68 19.91 -0.52
CA GLY A 233 -1.58 21.38 -0.46
C GLY A 233 -0.32 21.92 0.22
N THR A 234 0.65 21.06 0.57
CA THR A 234 1.78 21.39 1.44
C THR A 234 2.92 22.12 0.72
N LEU A 235 2.97 22.07 -0.61
CA LEU A 235 3.97 22.79 -1.43
C LEU A 235 3.87 24.32 -1.32
N ARG A 236 2.72 24.86 -0.90
CA ARG A 236 2.49 26.30 -0.71
C ARG A 236 2.76 26.79 0.72
N GLY A 237 3.31 25.94 1.60
CA GLY A 237 3.72 26.36 2.94
C GLY A 237 4.84 27.41 2.92
N PRO A 238 4.88 28.35 3.87
CA PRO A 238 5.91 29.39 3.92
C PRO A 238 7.32 28.78 3.98
N GLY A 239 8.21 29.25 3.12
CA GLY A 239 9.60 28.78 2.99
C GLY A 239 9.77 27.41 2.30
N VAL A 240 8.72 26.60 2.13
CA VAL A 240 8.85 25.24 1.56
C VAL A 240 9.39 25.29 0.13
N LEU A 241 8.80 26.12 -0.73
CA LEU A 241 9.25 26.27 -2.12
C LEU A 241 10.71 26.76 -2.20
N THR A 242 11.10 27.71 -1.34
CA THR A 242 12.48 28.21 -1.26
C THR A 242 13.45 27.10 -0.88
N THR A 243 13.11 26.26 0.11
CA THR A 243 13.91 25.09 0.46
C THR A 243 14.05 24.11 -0.70
N GLN A 244 12.97 23.83 -1.46
CA GLN A 244 13.07 22.96 -2.64
C GLN A 244 13.96 23.55 -3.75
N LEU A 245 13.84 24.85 -4.03
CA LEU A 245 14.64 25.52 -5.06
C LEU A 245 16.13 25.57 -4.68
N LEU A 246 16.45 25.78 -3.39
CA LEU A 246 17.82 25.72 -2.90
C LEU A 246 18.39 24.30 -2.94
N GLY A 247 17.60 23.29 -2.57
CA GLY A 247 17.98 21.88 -2.69
C GLY A 247 18.25 21.49 -4.15
N LEU A 248 17.33 21.84 -5.06
CA LEU A 248 17.49 21.63 -6.51
C LEU A 248 18.75 22.31 -7.05
N ALA A 249 18.98 23.58 -6.72
CA ALA A 249 20.17 24.32 -7.16
C ALA A 249 21.47 23.68 -6.65
N GLY A 250 21.51 23.27 -5.38
CA GLY A 250 22.65 22.57 -4.79
C GLY A 250 22.93 21.21 -5.46
N TRP A 251 21.88 20.45 -5.77
CA TRP A 251 22.03 19.13 -6.39
C TRP A 251 22.44 19.25 -7.86
N VAL A 252 21.85 20.17 -8.62
CA VAL A 252 22.28 20.48 -9.99
C VAL A 252 23.74 20.92 -10.01
N ALA A 253 24.17 21.79 -9.09
CA ALA A 253 25.57 22.20 -8.98
C ALA A 253 26.49 21.00 -8.67
N LEU A 254 26.13 20.13 -7.72
CA LEU A 254 26.88 18.91 -7.41
C LEU A 254 26.99 17.97 -8.61
N THR A 255 25.89 17.74 -9.35
CA THR A 255 25.88 16.93 -10.57
C THR A 255 26.79 17.53 -11.64
N LEU A 256 26.74 18.84 -11.88
CA LEU A 256 27.61 19.51 -12.85
C LEU A 256 29.09 19.37 -12.46
N VAL A 257 29.44 19.54 -11.17
CA VAL A 257 30.81 19.33 -10.68
C VAL A 257 31.25 17.87 -10.84
N ALA A 258 30.38 16.90 -10.57
CA ALA A 258 30.71 15.48 -10.79
C ALA A 258 30.96 15.17 -12.28
N VAL A 259 30.12 15.70 -13.18
CA VAL A 259 30.28 15.54 -14.64
C VAL A 259 31.58 16.17 -15.14
N THR A 260 31.97 17.35 -14.63
CA THR A 260 33.22 18.01 -15.04
C THR A 260 34.48 17.39 -14.42
N ALA A 261 34.39 16.84 -13.21
CA ALA A 261 35.54 16.22 -12.54
C ALA A 261 35.91 14.85 -13.11
N GLY A 262 34.92 14.04 -13.50
CA GLY A 262 35.11 12.71 -14.07
C GLY A 262 35.78 11.68 -13.14
N GLY A 263 35.94 10.46 -13.67
CA GLY A 263 36.70 9.37 -13.04
C GLY A 263 36.34 9.06 -11.58
N ARG A 264 37.36 8.79 -10.76
CA ARG A 264 37.21 8.43 -9.34
C ARG A 264 36.66 9.58 -8.49
N THR A 265 36.93 10.83 -8.87
CA THR A 265 36.39 12.02 -8.19
C THR A 265 34.87 12.12 -8.40
N ALA A 266 34.38 11.92 -9.62
CA ALA A 266 32.95 11.85 -9.92
C ALA A 266 32.26 10.75 -9.12
N ALA A 267 32.87 9.56 -9.01
CA ALA A 267 32.30 8.45 -8.25
C ALA A 267 32.13 8.79 -6.75
N TRP A 268 33.13 9.42 -6.12
CA TRP A 268 33.01 9.90 -4.74
C TRP A 268 31.95 11.01 -4.59
N LEU A 269 31.88 11.97 -5.52
CA LEU A 269 30.87 13.03 -5.51
C LEU A 269 29.45 12.47 -5.64
N VAL A 270 29.25 11.45 -6.47
CA VAL A 270 27.97 10.72 -6.58
C VAL A 270 27.65 10.01 -5.26
N ALA A 271 28.60 9.26 -4.68
CA ALA A 271 28.40 8.56 -3.42
C ALA A 271 27.99 9.51 -2.27
N PHE A 272 28.72 10.61 -2.08
CA PHE A 272 28.38 11.60 -1.06
C PHE A 272 27.09 12.37 -1.41
N GLY A 273 26.76 12.56 -2.68
CA GLY A 273 25.49 13.13 -3.12
C GLY A 273 24.27 12.29 -2.72
N TRP A 274 24.35 10.96 -2.88
CA TRP A 274 23.33 10.03 -2.38
C TRP A 274 23.21 10.09 -0.85
N LEU A 275 24.31 10.05 -0.11
CA LEU A 275 24.28 10.17 1.35
C LEU A 275 23.75 11.52 1.84
N ALA A 276 24.03 12.61 1.12
CA ALA A 276 23.46 13.92 1.40
C ALA A 276 21.94 13.95 1.15
N HIS A 277 21.45 13.23 0.12
CA HIS A 277 20.01 13.13 -0.15
C HIS A 277 19.31 12.27 0.91
N ALA A 278 19.94 11.20 1.39
CA ALA A 278 19.47 10.46 2.56
C ALA A 278 19.34 11.37 3.81
N GLY A 279 20.28 12.30 4.00
CA GLY A 279 20.20 13.34 5.03
C GLY A 279 19.05 14.33 4.82
N TRP A 280 18.81 14.74 3.58
CA TRP A 280 17.69 15.60 3.18
C TRP A 280 16.32 14.94 3.44
N ASP A 281 16.19 13.65 3.13
CA ASP A 281 14.99 12.87 3.41
C ASP A 281 14.78 12.61 4.90
N LEU A 282 15.86 12.44 5.69
CA LEU A 282 15.76 12.40 7.15
C LEU A 282 15.20 13.71 7.73
N VAL A 283 15.54 14.87 7.16
CA VAL A 283 14.93 16.17 7.52
C VAL A 283 13.45 16.22 7.12
N HIS A 284 13.07 15.66 5.96
CA HIS A 284 11.67 15.55 5.54
C HIS A 284 10.85 14.59 6.42
N HIS A 285 11.42 13.45 6.82
CA HIS A 285 10.82 12.50 7.74
C HIS A 285 10.55 13.13 9.12
N ARG A 286 11.53 13.87 9.67
CA ARG A 286 11.39 14.57 10.95
C ARG A 286 10.36 15.71 10.88
N SER A 287 10.43 16.55 9.85
CA SER A 287 9.55 17.71 9.70
C SER A 287 8.11 17.34 9.30
N GLY A 288 7.90 16.26 8.54
CA GLY A 288 6.59 15.78 8.10
C GLY A 288 5.81 16.73 7.17
N ARG A 289 6.45 17.82 6.72
CA ARG A 289 5.80 18.96 6.05
C ARG A 289 5.31 18.61 4.66
N VAL A 290 6.14 17.99 3.82
CA VAL A 290 5.83 17.79 2.39
C VAL A 290 5.29 16.38 2.12
N VAL A 291 6.10 15.36 2.36
CA VAL A 291 5.76 13.94 2.14
C VAL A 291 5.36 13.19 3.43
N PRO A 292 4.63 12.06 3.33
CA PRO A 292 4.41 11.15 4.46
C PRO A 292 5.74 10.62 5.03
N ARG A 293 5.80 10.42 6.35
CA ARG A 293 7.02 9.92 7.03
C ARG A 293 7.58 8.64 6.43
N GLY A 294 6.70 7.69 6.09
CA GLY A 294 7.12 6.43 5.45
C GLY A 294 7.72 6.62 4.06
N TYR A 295 7.28 7.61 3.28
CA TYR A 295 7.86 7.88 1.95
C TYR A 295 9.32 8.36 2.09
N ALA A 296 9.54 9.35 2.96
CA ALA A 296 10.88 9.85 3.27
C ALA A 296 11.76 8.81 3.97
N GLU A 297 11.18 7.90 4.76
CA GLU A 297 11.91 6.76 5.36
C GLU A 297 12.36 5.75 4.30
N GLY A 298 11.52 5.48 3.29
CA GLY A 298 11.89 4.63 2.16
C GLY A 298 13.00 5.24 1.31
N CYS A 299 12.82 6.48 0.84
CA CYS A 299 13.82 7.18 0.03
C CYS A 299 15.16 7.31 0.78
N GLY A 300 15.16 7.80 2.03
CA GLY A 300 16.40 7.95 2.79
C GLY A 300 17.13 6.63 3.09
N VAL A 301 16.42 5.49 3.16
CA VAL A 301 17.04 4.15 3.29
C VAL A 301 17.62 3.69 1.95
N LEU A 302 16.90 3.86 0.85
CA LEU A 302 17.37 3.54 -0.50
C LEU A 302 18.67 4.30 -0.78
N ASP A 303 18.64 5.62 -0.63
CA ASP A 303 19.76 6.51 -0.90
C ASP A 303 20.99 6.20 -0.04
N ALA A 304 20.78 5.86 1.24
CA ALA A 304 21.85 5.44 2.12
C ALA A 304 22.51 4.14 1.64
N VAL A 305 21.73 3.14 1.23
CA VAL A 305 22.26 1.89 0.69
C VAL A 305 22.97 2.12 -0.65
N VAL A 306 22.41 2.92 -1.56
CA VAL A 306 23.06 3.27 -2.83
C VAL A 306 24.40 3.97 -2.58
N GLY A 307 24.43 4.99 -1.72
CA GLY A 307 25.65 5.72 -1.38
C GLY A 307 26.72 4.81 -0.78
N ILE A 308 26.35 3.93 0.15
CA ILE A 308 27.28 2.95 0.76
C ILE A 308 27.77 1.93 -0.28
N ALA A 309 26.89 1.41 -1.14
CA ALA A 309 27.26 0.45 -2.18
C ALA A 309 28.28 1.05 -3.17
N VAL A 310 28.09 2.31 -3.59
CA VAL A 310 29.07 3.03 -4.44
C VAL A 310 30.40 3.21 -3.72
N ILE A 311 30.42 3.54 -2.42
CA ILE A 311 31.67 3.62 -1.63
C ILE A 311 32.38 2.27 -1.61
N LEU A 312 31.67 1.17 -1.33
CA LEU A 312 32.25 -0.18 -1.30
C LEU A 312 32.77 -0.59 -2.68
N ALA A 313 32.07 -0.25 -3.77
CA ALA A 313 32.55 -0.45 -5.13
C ALA A 313 33.87 0.32 -5.38
N ILE A 314 33.94 1.61 -5.06
CA ILE A 314 35.16 2.43 -5.23
C ILE A 314 36.34 1.85 -4.44
N LEU A 315 36.11 1.34 -3.23
CA LEU A 315 37.14 0.76 -2.37
C LEU A 315 37.61 -0.63 -2.82
N THR A 316 36.77 -1.40 -3.51
CA THR A 316 37.08 -2.76 -3.98
C THR A 316 37.63 -2.79 -5.42
N THR A 317 37.31 -1.79 -6.24
CA THR A 317 37.94 -1.53 -7.56
C THR A 317 39.02 -0.44 -7.47
N GLY A 318 39.63 -0.31 -6.29
CA GLY A 318 40.49 0.81 -5.86
C GLY A 318 41.95 0.74 -6.28
#